data_AF-A0A6A3LQH5-F1
#
_entry.id   AF-A0A6A3LQH5-F1
#
_cell.length_a   1.000
_cell.length_b   1.000
_cell.length_c   1.000
_cell.angle_alpha   90.00
_cell.angle_beta   90.00
_cell.angle_gamma   90.00
#
_symmetry.space_group_name_H-M   'P 1'
#
loop_
_entity.id
_entity.type
_entity.pdbx_description
1 polymer ?
#
loop_
_entity_poly.entity_id
_entity_poly.type
_entity_poly.pdbx_seq_one_letter_code
_entity_poly.pdbx_strand_id
1 'polypeptide(L)'
;MEDILHSVCTAEPTKWSALLPQVEFALNNAVHSSTGFTPFYVNGLRHPRTPLTLPPASSLSVGEANAEDSQGLKGLRTSVKRNLLSFIETGEAVRQRVRDAMAAAQDTQKEHSDRQGRKNTHVFQLGDQVLLNAKNLPTQAVSAVGSTKLRPRVVGPFTVIGVHGHAYTLDLPSSMATHPRRPRGRF
;
A
#
# COMPACT_ATOMS: atom_id res chain seq x y z
N MET A 1 -3.66 -9.56 -0.90
CA MET A 1 -3.98 -9.45 0.54
C MET A 1 -5.42 -9.87 0.79
N GLU A 2 -6.36 -9.27 0.07
CA GLU A 2 -7.79 -9.62 0.12
C GLU A 2 -8.05 -11.11 -0.10
N ASP A 3 -7.45 -11.74 -1.12
CA ASP A 3 -7.68 -13.17 -1.41
C ASP A 3 -7.28 -14.13 -0.28
N ILE A 4 -6.17 -13.86 0.40
CA ILE A 4 -5.67 -14.69 1.52
C ILE A 4 -6.59 -14.52 2.73
N LEU A 5 -6.99 -13.28 3.03
CA LEU A 5 -7.95 -13.01 4.09
C LEU A 5 -9.32 -13.61 3.77
N HIS A 6 -9.78 -13.56 2.52
CA HIS A 6 -11.00 -14.21 2.07
C HIS A 6 -10.95 -15.72 2.26
N SER A 7 -9.84 -16.37 1.90
CA SER A 7 -9.64 -17.80 2.10
C SER A 7 -9.73 -18.19 3.58
N VAL A 8 -9.03 -17.45 4.45
CA VAL A 8 -9.02 -17.71 5.90
C VAL A 8 -10.38 -17.43 6.55
N CYS A 9 -11.03 -16.31 6.18
CA CYS A 9 -12.35 -15.96 6.69
C CYS A 9 -13.45 -16.89 6.17
N THR A 10 -13.30 -17.50 4.99
CA THR A 10 -14.25 -18.48 4.46
C THR A 10 -14.10 -19.82 5.16
N ALA A 11 -12.86 -20.23 5.48
CA ALA A 11 -12.58 -21.47 6.19
C ALA A 11 -12.98 -21.42 7.67
N GLU A 12 -12.66 -20.32 8.37
CA GLU A 12 -12.96 -20.14 9.80
C GLU A 12 -13.46 -18.71 10.13
N PRO A 13 -14.74 -18.38 9.84
CA PRO A 13 -15.29 -17.02 9.94
C PRO A 13 -15.21 -16.38 11.33
N THR A 14 -15.17 -17.19 12.38
CA THR A 14 -15.14 -16.72 13.79
C THR A 14 -13.74 -16.60 14.36
N LYS A 15 -12.70 -17.11 13.67
CA LYS A 15 -11.32 -17.17 14.17
C LYS A 15 -10.33 -16.33 13.37
N TRP A 16 -10.80 -15.54 12.40
CA TRP A 16 -9.94 -14.70 11.56
C TRP A 16 -8.97 -13.81 12.37
N SER A 17 -9.39 -13.30 13.52
CA SER A 17 -8.57 -12.47 14.40
C SER A 17 -7.42 -13.26 15.04
N ALA A 18 -7.64 -14.52 15.39
CA ALA A 18 -6.62 -15.41 15.94
C ALA A 18 -5.61 -15.87 14.87
N LEU A 19 -6.02 -15.90 13.60
CA LEU A 19 -5.19 -16.28 12.46
C LEU A 19 -4.42 -15.10 11.85
N LEU A 20 -4.78 -13.86 12.21
CA LEU A 20 -4.16 -12.64 11.69
C LEU A 20 -2.62 -12.64 11.80
N PRO A 21 -2.00 -13.05 12.94
CA PRO A 21 -0.55 -13.10 13.03
C PRO A 21 0.10 -14.08 12.05
N GLN A 22 -0.57 -15.20 11.76
CA GLN A 22 -0.09 -16.21 10.81
C GLN A 22 -0.18 -15.69 9.37
N VAL A 23 -1.28 -15.02 9.04
CA VAL A 23 -1.47 -14.38 7.73
C VAL A 23 -0.45 -13.26 7.51
N GLU A 24 -0.25 -12.40 8.50
CA GLU A 24 0.75 -11.35 8.46
C GLU A 24 2.15 -11.93 8.26
N PHE A 25 2.51 -12.96 9.02
CA PHE A 25 3.80 -13.63 8.87
C PHE A 25 3.98 -14.22 7.46
N ALA A 26 2.96 -14.90 6.93
CA ALA A 26 2.99 -15.46 5.59
C ALA A 26 3.14 -14.37 4.52
N LEU A 27 2.40 -13.26 4.64
CA LEU A 27 2.51 -12.11 3.73
C LEU A 27 3.89 -11.45 3.79
N ASN A 28 4.43 -11.23 4.98
CA ASN A 28 5.74 -10.61 5.17
C ASN A 28 6.91 -11.51 4.76
N ASN A 29 6.68 -12.82 4.64
CA ASN A 29 7.66 -13.79 4.16
C ASN A 29 7.44 -14.23 2.70
N ALA A 30 6.35 -13.79 2.05
CA ALA A 30 6.11 -14.07 0.64
C ALA A 30 6.95 -13.15 -0.24
N VAL A 31 7.51 -13.70 -1.31
CA VAL A 31 8.27 -12.92 -2.30
C VAL A 31 7.29 -12.11 -3.13
N HIS A 32 7.48 -10.79 -3.17
CA HIS A 32 6.64 -9.91 -3.98
C HIS A 32 7.09 -9.96 -5.45
N SER A 33 6.16 -10.20 -6.37
CA SER A 33 6.46 -10.44 -7.80
C SER A 33 7.20 -9.30 -8.47
N SER A 34 6.86 -8.04 -8.15
CA SER A 34 7.51 -6.87 -8.75
C SER A 34 8.92 -6.64 -8.24
N THR A 35 9.22 -6.99 -6.98
CA THR A 35 10.51 -6.63 -6.35
C THR A 35 11.46 -7.81 -6.23
N GLY A 36 10.95 -9.05 -6.25
CA GLY A 36 11.73 -10.26 -6.06
C GLY A 36 12.22 -10.46 -4.62
N PHE A 37 11.78 -9.63 -3.66
CA PHE A 37 12.18 -9.71 -2.26
C PHE A 37 10.97 -9.91 -1.35
N THR A 38 11.22 -10.49 -0.18
CA THR A 38 10.23 -10.55 0.92
C THR A 38 10.27 -9.25 1.72
N PRO A 39 9.14 -8.76 2.25
CA PRO A 39 9.13 -7.60 3.15
C PRO A 39 10.07 -7.72 4.34
N PHE A 40 10.17 -8.90 4.97
CA PHE A 40 11.14 -9.14 6.05
C PHE A 40 12.60 -8.93 5.60
N TYR A 41 12.95 -9.42 4.41
CA TYR A 41 14.29 -9.24 3.87
C TYR A 41 14.58 -7.77 3.55
N VAL A 42 13.64 -7.03 2.98
CA VAL A 42 13.83 -5.60 2.68
C VAL A 42 14.01 -4.77 3.96
N ASN A 43 13.30 -5.13 5.04
CA ASN A 43 13.38 -4.41 6.30
C ASN A 43 14.67 -4.73 7.08
N GLY A 44 14.95 -6.03 7.29
CA GLY A 44 15.99 -6.50 8.21
C GLY A 44 17.18 -7.22 7.55
N LEU A 45 17.18 -7.39 6.22
CA LEU A 45 18.15 -8.17 5.44
C LEU A 45 18.35 -9.61 5.94
N ARG A 46 17.35 -10.11 6.67
CA ARG A 46 17.34 -11.44 7.27
C ARG A 46 15.95 -12.02 7.08
N HIS A 47 15.92 -13.29 6.71
CA HIS A 47 14.69 -14.05 6.71
C HIS A 47 14.37 -14.49 8.15
N PRO A 48 13.09 -14.50 8.54
CA PRO A 48 12.70 -14.99 9.86
C PRO A 48 13.15 -16.45 10.03
N ARG A 49 13.66 -16.79 11.23
CA ARG A 49 14.00 -18.18 11.54
C ARG A 49 12.71 -18.95 11.76
N THR A 50 12.35 -19.80 10.82
CA THR A 50 11.26 -20.77 10.96
C THR A 50 11.82 -22.10 11.48
N PRO A 51 10.99 -22.98 12.08
CA PRO A 51 11.43 -24.31 12.52
C PRO A 51 12.18 -25.12 11.45
N LEU A 52 11.87 -24.89 10.17
CA LEU A 52 12.52 -25.52 9.02
C LEU A 52 13.93 -24.99 8.72
N THR A 53 14.31 -23.84 9.28
CA THR A 53 15.60 -23.15 9.06
C THR A 53 16.52 -23.17 10.28
N LEU A 54 16.10 -23.85 11.36
CA LEU A 54 16.95 -24.04 12.53
C LEU A 54 18.00 -25.12 12.25
N PRO A 55 19.29 -24.87 12.55
CA PRO A 55 20.30 -25.91 12.56
C PRO A 55 19.90 -27.04 13.54
N PRO A 56 20.21 -28.31 13.25
CA PRO A 56 20.01 -29.39 14.21
C PRO A 56 20.76 -29.07 15.51
N ALA A 57 20.15 -29.37 16.66
CA ALA A 57 20.65 -29.02 17.99
C ALA A 57 22.11 -29.46 18.25
N SER A 58 22.59 -30.45 17.50
CA SER A 58 23.95 -30.98 17.54
C SER A 58 25.05 -29.99 17.12
N SER A 59 24.73 -28.83 16.53
CA SER A 59 25.72 -27.82 16.14
C SER A 59 25.96 -26.72 17.19
N LEU A 60 25.29 -26.77 18.34
CA LEU A 60 25.49 -25.84 19.45
C LEU A 60 26.63 -26.35 20.37
N SER A 61 27.82 -26.57 19.81
CA SER A 61 29.01 -26.70 20.64
C SER A 61 29.38 -25.30 21.15
N VAL A 62 28.98 -25.01 22.38
CA VAL A 62 29.47 -23.86 23.13
C VAL A 62 30.93 -24.13 23.44
N GLY A 63 31.81 -23.66 22.56
CA GLY A 63 33.26 -23.67 22.80
C GLY A 63 33.57 -22.71 23.94
N GLU A 64 34.04 -23.25 25.06
CA GLU A 64 34.60 -22.49 26.17
C GLU A 64 35.83 -21.72 25.67
N ALA A 65 35.70 -20.40 25.54
CA ALA A 65 36.80 -19.54 25.14
C ALA A 65 37.68 -19.22 26.35
N ASN A 66 38.86 -19.85 26.43
CA ASN A 66 39.92 -19.37 27.29
C ASN A 66 40.32 -17.95 26.85
N ALA A 67 40.10 -16.99 27.73
CA ALA A 67 40.60 -15.63 27.59
C ALA A 67 42.12 -15.68 27.73
N GLU A 68 42.84 -15.03 26.79
CA GLU A 68 44.09 -14.27 26.95
C GLU A 68 44.65 -13.98 25.55
N ASP A 69 44.06 -13.03 24.79
CA ASP A 69 44.81 -12.40 23.69
C ASP A 69 44.28 -10.98 23.34
N SER A 70 45.05 -9.97 23.68
CA SER A 70 44.75 -8.55 23.38
C SER A 70 44.85 -8.23 21.88
N GLN A 71 45.50 -9.09 21.10
CA GLN A 71 45.65 -8.95 19.66
C GLN A 71 44.38 -9.40 18.89
N GLY A 72 43.64 -10.37 19.44
CA GLY A 72 42.35 -10.84 18.93
C GLY A 72 41.26 -9.78 18.95
N LEU A 73 41.26 -8.87 19.94
CA LEU A 73 40.24 -7.83 20.08
C LEU A 73 40.31 -6.77 18.97
N LYS A 74 41.51 -6.42 18.48
CA LYS A 74 41.67 -5.49 17.34
C LYS A 74 41.24 -6.14 16.02
N GLY A 75 41.56 -7.41 15.83
CA GLY A 75 41.09 -8.22 14.68
C GLY A 75 39.58 -8.33 14.65
N LEU A 76 38.96 -8.63 15.81
CA LEU A 76 37.52 -8.72 15.97
C LEU A 76 36.84 -7.37 15.71
N ARG A 77 37.34 -6.26 16.28
CA ARG A 77 36.82 -4.91 16.03
C ARG A 77 36.87 -4.52 14.56
N THR A 78 37.94 -4.88 13.85
CA THR A 78 38.08 -4.58 12.41
C THR A 78 37.15 -5.45 11.56
N SER A 79 36.98 -6.73 11.94
CA SER A 79 36.01 -7.63 11.30
C SER A 79 34.56 -7.17 11.49
N VAL A 80 34.19 -6.80 12.73
CA VAL A 80 32.86 -6.26 13.05
C VAL A 80 32.58 -4.97 12.28
N LYS A 81 33.56 -4.06 12.17
CA LYS A 81 33.42 -2.83 11.36
C LYS A 81 33.17 -3.14 9.88
N ARG A 82 33.92 -4.07 9.27
CA ARG A 82 33.70 -4.47 7.88
C ARG A 82 32.32 -5.10 7.67
N ASN A 83 31.90 -5.97 8.58
CA ASN A 83 30.58 -6.62 8.52
C ASN A 83 29.43 -5.60 8.68
N LEU A 84 29.63 -4.56 9.49
CA LEU A 84 28.64 -3.49 9.63
C LEU A 84 28.54 -2.64 8.36
N LEU A 85 29.68 -2.27 7.77
CA LEU A 85 29.70 -1.49 6.53
C LEU A 85 29.07 -2.28 5.37
N SER A 86 29.42 -3.56 5.21
CA SER A 86 28.82 -4.40 4.17
C SER A 86 27.32 -4.61 4.37
N PHE A 87 26.86 -4.67 5.63
CA PHE A 87 25.42 -4.75 5.94
C PHE A 87 24.67 -3.47 5.54
N ILE A 88 25.23 -2.29 5.82
CA ILE A 88 24.62 -1.00 5.45
C ILE A 88 24.56 -0.90 3.92
N GLU A 89 25.66 -1.15 3.22
CA GLU A 89 25.75 -1.08 1.77
C GLU A 89 24.77 -2.04 1.09
N THR A 90 24.72 -3.29 1.56
CA THR A 90 23.74 -4.29 1.08
C THR A 90 22.31 -3.82 1.32
N GLY A 91 22.05 -3.23 2.49
CA GLY A 91 20.73 -2.70 2.84
C GLY A 91 20.26 -1.57 1.94
N GLU A 92 21.16 -0.64 1.64
CA GLU A 92 20.89 0.46 0.72
C GLU A 92 20.65 -0.05 -0.70
N ALA A 93 21.50 -0.96 -1.18
CA ALA A 93 21.36 -1.55 -2.51
C ALA A 93 20.02 -2.30 -2.69
N VAL A 94 19.63 -3.12 -1.70
CA VAL A 94 18.34 -3.85 -1.74
C VAL A 94 17.17 -2.86 -1.73
N ARG A 95 17.17 -1.86 -0.85
CA ARG A 95 16.07 -0.88 -0.78
C ARG A 95 16.00 -0.03 -2.04
N GLN A 96 17.13 0.33 -2.64
CA GLN A 96 17.15 1.06 -3.90
C GLN A 96 16.54 0.24 -5.02
N ARG A 97 16.98 -1.02 -5.19
CA ARG A 97 16.42 -1.92 -6.19
C ARG A 97 14.91 -2.13 -6.02
N VAL A 98 14.44 -2.25 -4.78
CA VAL A 98 13.01 -2.35 -4.47
C VAL A 98 12.25 -1.09 -4.90
N ARG A 99 12.78 0.11 -4.60
CA ARG A 99 12.17 1.37 -5.05
C ARG A 99 12.09 1.46 -6.57
N ASP A 100 13.19 1.16 -7.26
CA ASP A 100 13.26 1.25 -8.72
C ASP A 100 12.29 0.26 -9.37
N ALA A 101 12.22 -0.97 -8.85
CA ALA A 101 11.30 -1.99 -9.35
C ALA A 101 9.82 -1.64 -9.08
N MET A 102 9.50 -1.05 -7.92
CA MET A 102 8.15 -0.56 -7.63
C MET A 102 7.77 0.60 -8.55
N ALA A 103 8.68 1.55 -8.81
CA ALA A 103 8.44 2.65 -9.73
C ALA A 103 8.16 2.14 -11.15
N ALA A 104 9.00 1.23 -11.67
CA ALA A 104 8.80 0.64 -12.99
C ALA A 104 7.49 -0.15 -13.10
N ALA A 105 7.11 -0.88 -12.04
CA ALA A 105 5.84 -1.60 -12.00
C ALA A 105 4.64 -0.64 -12.00
N GLN A 106 4.71 0.45 -11.23
CA GLN A 106 3.68 1.49 -11.21
C GLN A 106 3.55 2.19 -12.57
N ASP A 107 4.66 2.50 -13.24
CA ASP A 107 4.64 3.10 -14.57
C ASP A 107 4.00 2.17 -15.60
N THR A 108 4.32 0.89 -15.55
CA THR A 108 3.71 -0.13 -16.42
C THR A 108 2.21 -0.28 -16.15
N GLN A 109 1.80 -0.31 -14.87
CA GLN A 109 0.40 -0.37 -14.47
C GLN A 109 -0.37 0.87 -14.94
N LYS A 110 0.25 2.05 -14.84
CA LYS A 110 -0.31 3.31 -15.33
C LYS A 110 -0.51 3.26 -16.84
N GLU A 111 0.51 2.88 -17.60
CA GLU A 111 0.42 2.77 -19.06
C GLU A 111 -0.68 1.78 -19.49
N HIS A 112 -0.77 0.63 -18.82
CA HIS A 112 -1.82 -0.34 -19.08
C HIS A 112 -3.22 0.21 -18.77
N SER A 113 -3.37 0.86 -17.62
CA SER A 113 -4.63 1.51 -17.22
C SER A 113 -5.02 2.64 -18.16
N ASP A 114 -4.05 3.43 -18.65
CA ASP A 114 -4.29 4.52 -19.59
C ASP A 114 -4.68 3.98 -20.97
N ARG A 115 -4.03 2.92 -21.44
CA ARG A 115 -4.37 2.21 -22.70
C ARG A 115 -5.75 1.58 -22.67
N GLN A 116 -6.11 0.94 -21.56
CA GLN A 116 -7.44 0.35 -21.35
C GLN A 116 -8.47 1.39 -20.88
N GLY A 117 -8.17 2.68 -21.01
CA GLY A 117 -8.75 3.82 -20.31
C GLY A 117 -10.26 3.84 -20.07
N ARG A 118 -10.66 4.73 -19.16
CA ARG A 118 -12.07 5.03 -18.87
C ARG A 118 -12.79 5.34 -20.19
N LYS A 119 -13.83 4.58 -20.51
CA LYS A 119 -14.66 4.75 -21.73
C LYS A 119 -15.21 6.17 -21.93
N ASN A 120 -15.25 6.99 -20.87
CA ASN A 120 -15.60 8.41 -20.96
C ASN A 120 -14.35 9.27 -21.14
N THR A 121 -14.05 9.60 -22.40
CA THR A 121 -12.98 10.54 -22.80
C THR A 121 -13.46 11.99 -22.85
N HIS A 122 -14.73 12.26 -22.53
CA HIS A 122 -15.29 13.61 -22.63
C HIS A 122 -14.64 14.53 -21.58
N VAL A 123 -14.00 15.59 -22.05
CA VAL A 123 -13.45 16.66 -21.22
C VAL A 123 -14.49 17.78 -21.16
N PHE A 124 -14.86 18.20 -19.96
CA PHE A 124 -15.82 19.29 -19.75
C PHE A 124 -15.07 20.61 -19.53
N GLN A 125 -15.58 21.68 -20.13
CA GLN A 125 -15.05 23.02 -19.99
C GLN A 125 -15.79 23.79 -18.89
N LEU A 126 -15.21 24.91 -18.45
CA LEU A 126 -15.90 25.84 -17.56
C LEU A 126 -17.18 26.35 -18.23
N GLY A 127 -18.30 26.30 -17.51
CA GLY A 127 -19.61 26.68 -18.02
C GLY A 127 -20.43 25.54 -18.63
N ASP A 128 -19.84 24.37 -18.88
CA ASP A 128 -20.57 23.22 -19.41
C ASP A 128 -21.62 22.72 -18.41
N GLN A 129 -22.76 22.29 -18.94
CA GLN A 129 -23.83 21.65 -18.17
C GLN A 129 -23.64 20.13 -18.16
N VAL A 130 -23.45 19.57 -16.96
CA VAL A 130 -23.22 18.13 -16.78
C VAL A 130 -24.24 17.52 -15.85
N LEU A 131 -24.53 16.23 -16.09
CA LEU A 131 -25.38 15.45 -15.21
C LEU A 131 -24.52 14.68 -14.20
N LEU A 132 -24.93 14.69 -12.93
CA LEU A 132 -24.22 14.05 -11.83
C LEU A 132 -24.88 12.71 -11.47
N ASN A 133 -24.09 11.64 -11.35
CA ASN A 133 -24.58 10.34 -10.91
C ASN A 133 -24.78 10.32 -9.39
N ALA A 134 -26.02 10.09 -8.95
CA ALA A 134 -26.44 10.17 -7.55
C ALA A 134 -26.20 8.90 -6.72
N LYS A 135 -25.65 7.81 -7.31
CA LYS A 135 -25.52 6.50 -6.63
C LYS A 135 -24.75 6.57 -5.30
N ASN A 136 -23.71 7.39 -5.22
CA ASN A 136 -22.82 7.49 -4.06
C ASN A 136 -23.00 8.80 -3.27
N LEU A 137 -24.02 9.61 -3.60
CA LEU A 137 -24.29 10.85 -2.87
C LEU A 137 -25.14 10.55 -1.63
N PRO A 138 -24.93 11.26 -0.51
CA PRO A 138 -25.73 11.05 0.68
C PRO A 138 -27.18 11.40 0.40
N THR A 139 -28.10 10.63 1.00
CA THR A 139 -29.54 10.75 0.76
C THR A 139 -30.05 12.18 0.93
N GLN A 140 -29.52 12.91 1.91
CA GLN A 140 -29.85 14.31 2.20
C GLN A 140 -29.52 15.28 1.06
N ALA A 141 -28.36 15.10 0.41
CA ALA A 141 -27.95 15.95 -0.71
C ALA A 141 -28.89 15.71 -1.90
N VAL A 142 -29.18 14.45 -2.20
CA VAL A 142 -30.05 14.09 -3.32
C VAL A 142 -31.53 14.40 -3.04
N SER A 143 -31.94 14.45 -1.77
CA SER A 143 -33.32 14.82 -1.38
C SER A 143 -33.67 16.26 -1.73
N ALA A 144 -32.66 17.13 -1.84
CA ALA A 144 -32.84 18.48 -2.35
C ALA A 144 -33.29 18.54 -3.81
N VAL A 145 -33.06 17.46 -4.58
CA VAL A 145 -33.40 17.37 -6.01
C VAL A 145 -34.68 16.54 -6.23
N GLY A 146 -35.12 15.74 -5.26
CA GLY A 146 -36.37 14.98 -5.34
C GLY A 146 -36.58 13.92 -4.26
N SER A 147 -37.74 13.25 -4.31
CA SER A 147 -38.15 12.21 -3.34
C SER A 147 -37.16 11.03 -3.26
N THR A 148 -37.15 10.33 -2.11
CA THR A 148 -36.22 9.23 -1.81
C THR A 148 -36.56 7.90 -2.47
N LYS A 149 -37.82 7.68 -2.86
CA LYS A 149 -38.28 6.48 -3.58
C LYS A 149 -38.47 6.79 -5.08
N LEU A 150 -38.06 5.86 -5.96
CA LEU A 150 -38.06 6.00 -7.42
C LEU A 150 -37.15 7.11 -7.98
N ARG A 151 -35.91 7.17 -7.48
CA ARG A 151 -34.94 8.20 -7.86
C ARG A 151 -34.33 7.99 -9.25
N PRO A 152 -34.21 9.04 -10.07
CA PRO A 152 -33.30 9.04 -11.21
C PRO A 152 -31.87 8.78 -10.74
N ARG A 153 -31.15 7.89 -11.43
CA ARG A 153 -29.73 7.59 -11.12
C ARG A 153 -28.81 8.78 -11.43
N VAL A 154 -29.30 9.72 -12.25
CA VAL A 154 -28.57 10.85 -12.79
C VAL A 154 -29.42 12.11 -12.54
N VAL A 155 -28.81 13.16 -11.98
CA VAL A 155 -29.47 14.41 -11.55
C VAL A 155 -28.74 15.63 -12.13
N GLY A 156 -29.40 16.80 -12.14
CA GLY A 156 -28.86 18.01 -12.78
C GLY A 156 -29.40 18.16 -14.21
N PRO A 157 -29.13 19.28 -14.89
CA PRO A 157 -27.77 19.75 -15.17
C PRO A 157 -27.17 20.69 -14.12
N PHE A 158 -25.86 20.57 -13.90
CA PHE A 158 -25.06 21.48 -13.09
C PHE A 158 -23.92 22.07 -13.90
N THR A 159 -23.57 23.32 -13.60
CA THR A 159 -22.52 24.04 -14.32
C THR A 159 -21.14 23.69 -13.76
N VAL A 160 -20.16 23.45 -14.62
CA VAL A 160 -18.76 23.27 -14.22
C VAL A 160 -18.14 24.63 -13.88
N ILE A 161 -17.69 24.80 -12.63
CA ILE A 161 -17.04 26.04 -12.14
C ILE A 161 -15.53 25.89 -11.94
N GLY A 162 -15.00 24.66 -12.01
CA GLY A 162 -13.57 24.40 -11.87
C GLY A 162 -13.16 23.08 -12.51
N VAL A 163 -11.99 23.05 -13.15
CA VAL A 163 -11.42 21.86 -13.78
C VAL A 163 -10.09 21.51 -13.10
N HIS A 164 -9.97 20.28 -12.59
CA HIS A 164 -8.82 19.76 -11.86
C HIS A 164 -8.40 18.40 -12.46
N GLY A 165 -7.84 18.42 -13.67
CA GLY A 165 -7.51 17.20 -14.41
C GLY A 165 -8.77 16.40 -14.77
N HIS A 166 -8.96 15.24 -14.14
CA HIS A 166 -10.16 14.40 -14.31
C HIS A 166 -11.24 14.64 -13.25
N ALA A 167 -11.05 15.62 -12.36
CA ALA A 167 -12.03 16.02 -11.34
C ALA A 167 -12.59 17.40 -11.69
N TYR A 168 -13.91 17.55 -11.56
CA TYR A 168 -14.61 18.81 -11.87
C TYR A 168 -15.33 19.31 -10.63
N THR A 169 -15.27 20.62 -10.40
CA THR A 169 -16.08 21.29 -9.38
C THR A 169 -17.36 21.76 -10.05
N LEU A 170 -18.50 21.35 -9.48
CA LEU A 170 -19.82 21.71 -9.99
C LEU A 170 -20.46 22.78 -9.10
N ASP A 171 -21.20 23.68 -9.72
CA ASP A 171 -22.10 24.59 -9.02
C ASP A 171 -23.32 23.81 -8.53
N LEU A 172 -23.25 23.34 -7.28
CA LEU A 172 -24.31 22.58 -6.63
C LEU A 172 -25.12 23.53 -5.74
N PRO A 173 -26.46 23.37 -5.69
CA PRO A 173 -27.28 24.13 -4.75
C PRO A 173 -26.82 23.87 -3.31
N SER A 174 -26.93 24.89 -2.45
CA SER A 174 -26.47 24.84 -1.05
C SER A 174 -27.01 23.63 -0.26
N SER A 175 -28.22 23.19 -0.60
CA SER A 175 -28.88 22.00 -0.05
C SER A 175 -28.24 20.66 -0.44
N MET A 176 -27.47 20.62 -1.52
CA MET A 176 -26.68 19.46 -1.98
C MET A 176 -25.24 19.47 -1.45
N ALA A 177 -24.76 20.60 -0.94
CA ALA A 177 -23.38 20.73 -0.49
C ALA A 177 -23.12 19.85 0.73
N THR A 178 -22.39 18.76 0.53
CA THR A 178 -21.97 17.87 1.61
C THR A 178 -20.80 18.49 2.36
N HIS A 179 -21.11 19.34 3.35
CA HIS A 179 -20.19 20.01 4.28
C HIS A 179 -19.13 20.92 3.60
N PRO A 180 -18.99 22.20 3.99
CA PRO A 180 -17.89 23.01 3.51
C PRO A 180 -16.58 22.42 4.04
N ARG A 181 -15.75 21.90 3.14
CA ARG A 181 -14.37 21.51 3.44
C ARG A 181 -13.65 22.78 3.88
N ARG A 182 -13.47 22.97 5.18
CA ARG A 182 -12.61 24.04 5.73
C ARG A 182 -11.27 24.00 4.97
N PRO A 183 -10.78 25.12 4.42
CA PRO A 183 -9.40 25.18 3.96
C PRO A 183 -8.52 25.17 5.21
N ARG A 184 -8.00 24.00 5.57
CA ARG A 184 -6.90 23.90 6.52
C ARG A 184 -5.66 23.49 5.73
N GLY A 185 -4.78 24.48 5.58
CA GLY A 185 -3.34 24.35 5.72
C GLY A 185 -2.61 23.47 4.69
N ARG A 186 -1.72 24.13 3.94
CA ARG A 186 -0.38 23.66 3.54
C ARG A 186 0.00 22.29 4.12
N PHE A 187 0.28 21.30 3.27
CA PHE A 187 1.62 20.80 2.91
C PHE A 187 1.52 20.01 1.60
#